data_AF-A0A2N2LAR5-F1
#
_entry.id   AF-A0A2N2LAR5-F1
#
_cell.length_a   1.000
_cell.length_b   1.000
_cell.length_c   1.000
_cell.angle_alpha   90.00
_cell.angle_beta   90.00
_cell.angle_gamma   90.00
#
_symmetry.space_group_name_H-M   'P 1'
#
loop_
_entity.id
_entity.type
_entity.pdbx_description
1 polymer ?
#
loop_
_entity_poly.entity_id
_entity_poly.type
_entity_poly.pdbx_seq_one_letter_code
_entity_poly.pdbx_strand_id
1 'polypeptide(L)'
;MRWRGRCAVMCGRQAGSGIRRQSATIRRMGDLIADLYRQNEWANLKLLQVCRGLTDTQMDTAAIGSYRSIRQTLAHFLNSETYYVRRLGGDYAGPEIPEGGPWPGFDALEAAVRASAAGLLGRARAAQAAAVAEPAGGEPDNEVVLVQALNHSTEHRGQVCTIMSGLRLEPPDLSGWAWAEADGRIPPG
;
A
#
# COMPACT_ATOMS: atom_id res chain seq x y z
N MET A 1 17.24 -60.16 37.45
CA MET A 1 18.23 -59.90 38.53
C MET A 1 17.93 -58.55 39.16
N ARG A 2 17.80 -58.51 40.49
CA ARG A 2 17.64 -57.29 41.30
C ARG A 2 18.92 -56.45 41.25
N TRP A 3 18.80 -55.12 41.39
CA TRP A 3 19.26 -54.43 42.62
C TRP A 3 18.78 -52.97 42.67
N ARG A 4 18.37 -52.55 43.87
CA ARG A 4 17.89 -51.23 44.26
C ARG A 4 19.04 -50.37 44.79
N GLY A 5 18.91 -49.06 44.64
CA GLY A 5 19.26 -48.07 45.67
C GLY A 5 20.62 -47.36 45.53
N ARG A 6 20.62 -46.03 45.51
CA ARG A 6 20.71 -45.19 46.72
C ARG A 6 20.71 -43.70 46.35
N CYS A 7 20.04 -42.90 47.19
CA CYS A 7 20.24 -41.46 47.29
C CYS A 7 21.69 -41.13 47.64
N ALA A 8 22.25 -40.13 46.97
CA ALA A 8 23.33 -39.32 47.50
C ALA A 8 23.03 -37.86 47.13
N VAL A 9 22.71 -37.07 48.15
CA VAL A 9 22.69 -35.61 48.08
C VAL A 9 24.14 -35.16 47.96
N MET A 10 24.50 -34.52 46.85
CA MET A 10 25.72 -33.71 46.77
C MET A 10 25.35 -32.27 46.46
N CYS A 11 25.57 -31.43 47.47
CA CYS A 11 25.60 -29.99 47.42
C CYS A 11 26.75 -29.57 46.50
N GLY A 12 26.43 -29.12 45.29
CA GLY A 12 27.36 -28.55 44.31
C GLY A 12 27.00 -27.10 44.04
N ARG A 13 27.97 -26.22 44.25
CA ARG A 13 27.88 -24.75 44.18
C ARG A 13 27.45 -24.23 42.81
N GLN A 14 26.84 -23.06 42.86
CA GLN A 14 26.38 -22.19 41.77
C GLN A 14 27.27 -22.17 40.52
N ALA A 15 26.65 -22.45 39.37
CA ALA A 15 27.00 -21.81 38.11
C ALA A 15 25.89 -20.79 37.80
N GLY A 16 26.24 -19.50 37.84
CA GLY A 16 25.34 -18.42 37.47
C GLY A 16 24.91 -18.59 36.01
N SER A 17 23.67 -19.05 35.82
CA SER A 17 22.95 -18.98 34.55
C SER A 17 22.73 -17.49 34.23
N GLY A 18 23.71 -16.88 33.57
CA GLY A 18 23.54 -15.58 32.95
C GLY A 18 22.50 -15.69 31.85
N ILE A 19 21.23 -15.47 32.20
CA ILE A 19 20.19 -15.15 31.23
C ILE A 19 20.64 -13.85 30.58
N ARG A 20 21.23 -13.93 29.38
CA ARG A 20 21.37 -12.78 28.50
C ARG A 20 19.96 -12.30 28.22
N ARG A 21 19.51 -11.27 28.93
CA ARG A 21 18.38 -10.46 28.48
C ARG A 21 18.82 -9.92 27.13
N GLN A 22 18.29 -10.49 26.05
CA GLN A 22 18.26 -9.79 24.79
C GLN A 22 17.47 -8.52 25.09
N SER A 23 18.18 -7.39 25.17
CA SER A 23 17.52 -6.10 25.22
C SER A 23 16.78 -6.00 23.89
N ALA A 24 15.46 -6.14 23.95
CA ALA A 24 14.63 -5.89 22.78
C ALA A 24 14.96 -4.46 22.35
N THR A 25 15.59 -4.30 21.19
CA THR A 25 15.75 -2.99 20.58
C THR A 25 14.34 -2.46 20.39
N ILE A 26 13.92 -1.53 21.24
CA ILE A 26 12.63 -0.85 21.10
C ILE A 26 12.75 0.01 19.85
N ARG A 27 12.40 -0.57 18.70
CA ARG A 27 12.19 0.18 17.48
C ARG A 27 10.86 0.90 17.65
N ARG A 28 10.88 2.24 17.64
CA ARG A 28 9.62 2.98 17.52
C ARG A 28 8.92 2.53 16.25
N MET A 29 7.59 2.39 16.32
CA MET A 29 6.77 2.25 15.13
C MET A 29 7.16 3.35 14.15
N GLY A 30 7.34 2.99 12.87
CA GLY A 30 7.54 3.99 11.82
C GLY A 30 6.35 4.94 11.71
N ASP A 31 6.50 5.98 10.88
CA ASP A 31 5.39 6.86 10.51
C ASP A 31 4.38 6.05 9.68
N LEU A 32 3.45 5.37 10.36
CA LEU A 32 2.48 4.44 9.75
C LEU A 32 1.63 5.15 8.69
N ILE A 33 1.23 6.40 8.94
CA ILE A 33 0.49 7.20 7.97
C ILE A 33 1.34 7.41 6.72
N ALA A 34 2.60 7.83 6.86
CA ALA A 34 3.47 7.96 5.69
C ALA A 34 3.71 6.64 4.97
N ASP A 35 3.85 5.54 5.71
CA ASP A 35 4.05 4.21 5.12
C ASP A 35 2.84 3.76 4.30
N LEU A 36 1.60 4.04 4.75
CA LEU A 36 0.38 3.73 3.97
C LEU A 36 0.37 4.44 2.61
N TYR A 37 0.69 5.73 2.56
CA TYR A 37 0.71 6.48 1.30
C TYR A 37 1.91 6.15 0.42
N ARG A 38 3.08 5.87 0.99
CA ARG A 38 4.25 5.39 0.23
C ARG A 38 4.03 4.01 -0.36
N GLN A 39 3.38 3.12 0.38
CA GLN A 39 3.00 1.81 -0.14
C GLN A 39 2.00 1.97 -1.28
N ASN A 40 1.02 2.87 -1.15
CA ASN A 40 0.07 3.15 -2.22
C ASN A 40 0.77 3.65 -3.50
N GLU A 41 1.67 4.63 -3.37
CA GLU A 41 2.49 5.14 -4.48
C GLU A 41 3.29 4.01 -5.14
N TRP A 42 4.01 3.23 -4.34
CA TRP A 42 4.83 2.12 -4.84
C TRP A 42 3.99 1.09 -5.62
N ALA A 43 2.86 0.67 -5.08
CA ALA A 43 2.03 -0.33 -5.72
C ALA A 43 1.35 0.20 -6.98
N ASN A 44 1.01 1.50 -7.04
CA ASN A 44 0.55 2.13 -8.28
C ASN A 44 1.64 2.12 -9.35
N LEU A 45 2.86 2.57 -9.02
CA LEU A 45 3.99 2.59 -9.96
C LEU A 45 4.36 1.18 -10.43
N LYS A 46 4.39 0.19 -9.51
CA LYS A 46 4.66 -1.21 -9.84
C LYS A 46 3.62 -1.79 -10.79
N LEU A 47 2.34 -1.50 -10.57
CA LEU A 47 1.28 -1.93 -11.48
C LEU A 47 1.43 -1.28 -12.86
N LEU A 48 1.65 0.03 -12.93
CA LEU A 48 1.87 0.74 -14.20
C LEU A 48 3.06 0.17 -14.97
N GLN A 49 4.15 -0.17 -14.29
CA GLN A 49 5.33 -0.79 -14.90
C GLN A 49 5.00 -2.12 -15.57
N VAL A 50 4.20 -2.98 -14.92
CA VAL A 50 3.79 -4.26 -15.51
C VAL A 50 2.81 -4.04 -16.67
N CYS A 51 1.82 -3.16 -16.49
CA CYS A 51 0.85 -2.83 -17.53
C CYS A 51 1.50 -2.23 -18.79
N ARG A 52 2.63 -1.53 -18.66
CA ARG A 52 3.39 -0.98 -19.79
C ARG A 52 3.87 -2.06 -20.77
N GLY A 53 4.04 -3.30 -20.32
CA GLY A 53 4.42 -4.44 -21.17
C GLY A 53 3.25 -5.14 -21.87
N LEU A 54 2.01 -4.74 -21.61
CA LEU A 54 0.82 -5.37 -22.19
C LEU A 54 0.55 -4.88 -23.61
N THR A 55 -0.03 -5.74 -24.44
CA THR A 55 -0.52 -5.34 -25.77
C THR A 55 -1.78 -4.49 -25.65
N ASP A 56 -2.11 -3.73 -26.69
CA ASP A 56 -3.36 -2.94 -26.70
C ASP A 56 -4.60 -3.82 -26.48
N THR A 57 -4.64 -5.01 -27.08
CA THR A 57 -5.74 -5.97 -26.87
C THR A 57 -5.86 -6.39 -25.40
N GLN A 58 -4.74 -6.64 -24.73
CA GLN A 58 -4.74 -6.98 -23.30
C GLN A 58 -5.16 -5.77 -22.44
N MET A 59 -4.64 -4.58 -22.75
CA MET A 59 -5.02 -3.31 -22.09
C MET A 59 -6.51 -3.01 -22.23
N ASP A 60 -7.13 -3.40 -23.34
CA ASP A 60 -8.55 -3.16 -23.62
C ASP A 60 -9.46 -4.33 -23.20
N THR A 61 -8.92 -5.32 -22.48
CA THR A 61 -9.69 -6.44 -21.91
C THR A 61 -10.32 -6.05 -20.57
N ALA A 62 -11.54 -6.55 -20.30
CA ALA A 62 -12.27 -6.43 -19.04
C ALA A 62 -12.68 -7.80 -18.49
N ALA A 63 -13.05 -7.86 -17.20
CA ALA A 63 -13.56 -9.06 -16.54
C ALA A 63 -14.91 -8.80 -15.84
N ILE A 64 -15.71 -9.85 -15.63
CA ILE A 64 -16.95 -9.74 -14.85
C ILE A 64 -16.60 -9.25 -13.44
N GLY A 65 -17.32 -8.23 -12.96
CA GLY A 65 -17.07 -7.61 -11.65
C GLY A 65 -15.90 -6.64 -11.59
N SER A 66 -15.17 -6.44 -12.70
CA SER A 66 -14.25 -5.31 -12.84
C SER A 66 -15.01 -4.04 -13.24
N TYR A 67 -14.42 -2.87 -12.95
CA TYR A 67 -15.00 -1.59 -13.34
C TYR A 67 -15.16 -1.50 -14.87
N ARG A 68 -14.06 -1.62 -15.61
CA ARG A 68 -13.98 -1.60 -17.08
C ARG A 68 -12.70 -2.31 -17.56
N SER A 69 -12.17 -1.98 -18.73
CA SER A 69 -10.90 -2.52 -19.20
C SER A 69 -9.73 -2.15 -18.28
N ILE A 70 -8.57 -2.82 -18.39
CA ILE A 70 -7.35 -2.44 -17.68
C ILE A 70 -7.05 -0.96 -17.91
N ARG A 71 -7.01 -0.53 -19.18
CA ARG A 71 -6.71 0.86 -19.56
C ARG A 71 -7.65 1.87 -18.89
N GLN A 72 -8.95 1.59 -18.92
CA GLN A 72 -9.96 2.46 -18.33
C GLN A 72 -9.91 2.46 -16.80
N THR A 73 -9.60 1.31 -16.20
CA THR A 73 -9.47 1.17 -14.75
C THR A 73 -8.26 1.95 -14.23
N LEU A 74 -7.10 1.86 -14.91
CA LEU A 74 -5.91 2.64 -14.57
C LEU A 74 -6.19 4.15 -14.60
N ALA A 75 -6.81 4.64 -15.68
CA ALA A 75 -7.17 6.05 -15.79
C ALA A 75 -8.17 6.47 -14.70
N HIS A 76 -9.15 5.63 -14.39
CA HIS A 76 -10.19 5.91 -13.41
C HIS A 76 -9.64 6.14 -12.00
N PHE A 77 -8.89 5.19 -11.44
CA PHE A 77 -8.46 5.36 -10.04
C PHE A 77 -7.41 6.46 -9.89
N LEU A 78 -6.57 6.71 -10.90
CA LEU A 78 -5.60 7.81 -10.86
C LEU A 78 -6.26 9.19 -11.00
N ASN A 79 -7.33 9.29 -11.79
CA ASN A 79 -8.19 10.47 -11.79
C ASN A 79 -8.84 10.69 -10.42
N SER A 80 -9.34 9.61 -9.79
CA SER A 80 -9.94 9.68 -8.46
C SER A 80 -8.94 10.10 -7.38
N GLU A 81 -7.69 9.63 -7.41
CA GLU A 81 -6.65 10.10 -6.49
C GLU A 81 -6.42 11.62 -6.62
N THR A 82 -6.38 12.14 -7.85
CA THR A 82 -6.29 13.58 -8.12
C THR A 82 -7.50 14.34 -7.57
N TYR A 83 -8.70 13.80 -7.77
CA TYR A 83 -9.93 14.34 -7.21
C TYR A 83 -9.86 14.40 -5.67
N TYR A 84 -9.38 13.35 -5.01
CA TYR A 84 -9.27 13.31 -3.55
C TYR A 84 -8.26 14.32 -3.01
N VAL A 85 -7.10 14.52 -3.66
CA VAL A 85 -6.16 15.59 -3.29
C VAL A 85 -6.86 16.94 -3.31
N ARG A 86 -7.58 17.26 -4.39
CA ARG A 86 -8.30 18.53 -4.53
C ARG A 86 -9.43 18.69 -3.52
N ARG A 87 -10.22 17.64 -3.30
CA ARG A 87 -11.31 17.62 -2.30
C ARG A 87 -10.79 17.92 -0.91
N LEU A 88 -9.59 17.44 -0.58
CA LEU A 88 -8.92 17.67 0.70
C LEU A 88 -8.22 19.04 0.79
N GLY A 89 -8.29 19.88 -0.25
CA GLY A 89 -7.60 21.17 -0.32
C GLY A 89 -6.08 21.02 -0.42
N GLY A 90 -5.59 19.93 -1.01
CA GLY A 90 -4.18 19.71 -1.28
C GLY A 90 -3.74 20.28 -2.63
N ASP A 91 -2.44 20.59 -2.72
CA ASP A 91 -1.82 21.03 -3.95
C ASP A 91 -1.61 19.83 -4.89
N TYR A 92 -2.15 19.93 -6.11
CA TYR A 92 -1.91 18.98 -7.19
C TYR A 92 -1.25 19.70 -8.36
N ALA A 93 -0.05 19.25 -8.73
CA ALA A 93 0.75 19.81 -9.82
C ALA A 93 1.05 18.77 -10.93
N GLY A 94 0.26 17.69 -11.00
CA GLY A 94 0.41 16.64 -12.00
C GLY A 94 -0.48 16.83 -13.24
N PRO A 95 -0.42 15.89 -14.21
CA PRO A 95 -1.29 15.90 -15.39
C PRO A 95 -2.76 15.62 -15.04
N GLU A 96 -3.71 16.18 -15.80
CA GLU A 96 -5.11 15.77 -15.70
C GLU A 96 -5.33 14.42 -16.43
N ILE A 97 -6.15 13.56 -15.84
CA ILE A 97 -6.55 12.28 -16.44
C ILE A 97 -8.09 12.25 -16.53
N PRO A 98 -8.70 13.02 -17.44
CA PRO A 98 -10.16 13.11 -17.51
C PRO A 98 -10.78 11.74 -17.82
N GLU A 99 -11.83 11.38 -17.09
CA GLU A 99 -12.57 10.15 -17.36
C GLU A 99 -13.17 10.19 -18.78
N GLY A 100 -12.97 9.12 -19.55
CA GLY A 100 -13.44 9.03 -20.94
C GLY A 100 -12.64 9.88 -21.94
N GLY A 101 -11.57 10.54 -21.50
CA GLY A 101 -10.63 11.24 -22.38
C GLY A 101 -9.72 10.29 -23.19
N PRO A 102 -8.89 10.83 -24.09
CA PRO A 102 -7.88 10.05 -24.80
C PRO A 102 -6.89 9.42 -23.81
N TRP A 103 -6.31 8.27 -24.19
CA TRP A 103 -5.30 7.60 -23.37
C TRP A 103 -4.08 8.52 -23.15
N PRO A 104 -3.76 8.91 -21.90
CA PRO A 104 -2.71 9.90 -21.64
C PRO A 104 -1.29 9.32 -21.76
N GLY A 105 -1.15 7.99 -21.82
CA GLY A 105 0.15 7.30 -21.82
C GLY A 105 0.68 7.06 -20.41
N PHE A 106 1.55 6.06 -20.28
CA PHE A 106 2.07 5.64 -18.98
C PHE A 106 2.91 6.71 -18.27
N ASP A 107 3.65 7.55 -19.01
CA ASP A 107 4.48 8.59 -18.40
C ASP A 107 3.62 9.66 -17.70
N ALA A 108 2.48 10.02 -18.29
CA ALA A 108 1.52 10.92 -17.67
C ALA A 108 0.85 10.28 -16.44
N LEU A 109 0.53 8.99 -16.51
CA LEU A 109 -0.02 8.26 -15.35
C LEU A 109 0.98 8.17 -14.20
N GLU A 110 2.26 7.90 -14.47
CA GLU A 110 3.32 7.87 -13.45
C GLU A 110 3.53 9.25 -12.82
N ALA A 111 3.50 10.32 -13.61
CA ALA A 111 3.56 11.68 -13.09
C ALA A 111 2.36 12.01 -12.20
N ALA A 112 1.15 11.57 -12.58
CA ALA A 112 -0.04 11.73 -11.77
C ALA A 112 0.06 10.97 -10.44
N VAL A 113 0.56 9.72 -10.45
CA VAL A 113 0.82 8.93 -9.22
C VAL A 113 1.71 9.70 -8.25
N ARG A 114 2.82 10.27 -8.73
CA ARG A 114 3.76 11.00 -7.86
C ARG A 114 3.13 12.27 -7.30
N ALA A 115 2.40 13.01 -8.13
CA ALA A 115 1.72 14.23 -7.70
C ALA A 115 0.59 13.94 -6.71
N SER A 116 -0.24 12.93 -6.97
CA SER A 116 -1.32 12.53 -6.07
C SER A 116 -0.79 11.99 -4.75
N ALA A 117 0.25 11.14 -4.78
CA ALA A 117 0.88 10.60 -3.58
C ALA A 117 1.45 11.70 -2.68
N ALA A 118 2.17 12.67 -3.27
CA ALA A 118 2.70 13.82 -2.53
C ALA A 118 1.57 14.66 -1.89
N GLY A 119 0.51 14.94 -2.65
CA GLY A 119 -0.65 15.69 -2.16
C GLY A 119 -1.36 14.97 -1.02
N LEU A 120 -1.71 13.68 -1.20
CA LEU A 120 -2.40 12.87 -0.21
C LEU A 120 -1.59 12.71 1.08
N LEU A 121 -0.27 12.45 0.97
CA LEU A 121 0.61 12.36 2.14
C LEU A 121 0.66 13.69 2.90
N GLY A 122 0.75 14.82 2.19
CA GLY A 122 0.71 16.15 2.80
C GLY A 122 -0.58 16.37 3.59
N ARG A 123 -1.72 15.98 3.02
CA ARG A 123 -3.03 16.11 3.68
C ARG A 123 -3.19 15.14 4.85
N ALA A 124 -2.68 13.92 4.74
CA ALA A 124 -2.72 12.95 5.83
C ALA A 124 -1.92 13.42 7.06
N ARG A 125 -0.74 13.99 6.84
CA ARG A 125 0.08 14.58 7.91
C ARG A 125 -0.58 15.80 8.55
N ALA A 126 -1.21 16.66 7.73
CA ALA A 126 -1.95 17.80 8.23
C ALA A 126 -3.14 17.37 9.09
N ALA A 127 -3.88 16.35 8.67
CA ALA A 127 -5.00 15.79 9.43
C ALA A 127 -4.55 15.22 10.78
N GLN A 128 -3.42 14.49 10.83
CA GLN A 128 -2.86 13.95 12.06
C GLN A 128 -2.44 15.03 13.08
N ALA A 129 -2.09 16.23 12.60
CA ALA A 129 -1.67 17.35 13.44
C ALA A 129 -2.83 18.26 13.88
N ALA A 130 -4.02 18.12 13.29
CA ALA A 130 -5.15 18.99 13.53
C ALA A 130 -5.96 18.56 14.76
N ALA A 131 -6.54 19.52 15.48
CA ALA A 131 -7.64 19.24 16.40
C ALA A 131 -8.90 18.96 15.59
N VAL A 132 -9.60 17.87 15.90
CA VAL A 132 -10.83 17.47 15.21
C VAL A 132 -11.97 18.38 15.66
N ALA A 133 -12.56 19.12 14.72
CA ALA A 133 -13.87 19.72 14.91
C ALA A 133 -14.90 18.79 14.26
N GLU A 134 -16.04 18.58 14.91
CA GLU A 134 -17.14 17.78 14.33
C GLU A 134 -17.57 18.37 12.98
N PRO A 135 -17.72 17.53 11.93
CA PRO A 135 -18.15 18.01 10.63
C PRO A 135 -19.55 18.63 10.71
N ALA A 136 -19.68 19.87 10.26
CA ALA A 136 -20.98 20.49 10.06
C ALA A 136 -21.58 19.97 8.75
N GLY A 137 -22.81 19.43 8.80
CA GLY A 137 -23.63 19.24 7.60
C GLY A 137 -23.58 17.87 6.89
N GLY A 138 -23.16 16.79 7.56
CA GLY A 138 -23.30 15.43 7.02
C GLY A 138 -22.32 15.06 5.90
N GLU A 139 -21.39 15.95 5.54
CA GLU A 139 -20.25 15.62 4.69
C GLU A 139 -19.26 14.72 5.46
N PRO A 140 -18.58 13.77 4.79
CA PRO A 140 -17.58 12.93 5.42
C PRO A 140 -16.35 13.77 5.84
N ASP A 141 -15.80 13.46 7.00
CA ASP A 141 -14.55 14.06 7.47
C ASP A 141 -13.37 13.77 6.54
N ASN A 142 -12.36 14.63 6.60
CA ASN A 142 -11.13 14.49 5.82
C ASN A 142 -10.46 13.12 6.03
N GLU A 143 -10.55 12.55 7.23
CA GLU A 143 -10.02 11.20 7.52
C GLU A 143 -10.73 10.12 6.70
N VAL A 144 -12.06 10.20 6.56
CA VAL A 144 -12.83 9.26 5.74
C VAL A 144 -12.42 9.39 4.27
N VAL A 145 -12.23 10.61 3.78
CA VAL A 145 -11.79 10.84 2.39
C VAL A 145 -10.36 10.31 2.17
N LEU A 146 -9.46 10.48 3.14
CA LEU A 146 -8.09 9.97 3.12
C LEU A 146 -8.04 8.44 3.08
N VAL A 147 -8.86 7.78 3.90
CA VAL A 147 -9.02 6.31 3.90
C VAL A 147 -9.63 5.84 2.58
N GLN A 148 -10.66 6.54 2.09
CA GLN A 148 -11.31 6.23 0.83
C GLN A 148 -10.32 6.28 -0.34
N ALA A 149 -9.41 7.25 -0.39
CA ALA A 149 -8.40 7.34 -1.44
C ALA A 149 -7.51 6.07 -1.52
N LEU A 150 -7.06 5.57 -0.36
CA LEU A 150 -6.25 4.35 -0.29
C LEU A 150 -7.06 3.10 -0.65
N ASN A 151 -8.29 3.00 -0.13
CA ASN A 151 -9.17 1.86 -0.36
C ASN A 151 -9.60 1.76 -1.84
N HIS A 152 -10.01 2.89 -2.43
CA HIS A 152 -10.42 2.99 -3.84
C HIS A 152 -9.29 2.56 -4.78
N SER A 153 -8.08 3.05 -4.55
CA SER A 153 -6.90 2.65 -5.32
C SER A 153 -6.64 1.15 -5.19
N THR A 154 -6.70 0.61 -3.96
CA THR A 154 -6.49 -0.83 -3.70
C THR A 154 -7.53 -1.72 -4.38
N GLU A 155 -8.81 -1.36 -4.31
CA GLU A 155 -9.90 -2.09 -4.96
C GLU A 155 -9.68 -2.20 -6.47
N HIS A 156 -9.39 -1.08 -7.15
CA HIS A 156 -9.21 -1.06 -8.59
C HIS A 156 -7.93 -1.74 -9.06
N ARG A 157 -6.83 -1.67 -8.28
CA ARG A 157 -5.64 -2.51 -8.56
C ARG A 157 -5.97 -3.99 -8.49
N GLY A 158 -6.78 -4.41 -7.51
CA GLY A 158 -7.27 -5.80 -7.40
C GLY A 158 -8.08 -6.24 -8.63
N GLN A 159 -8.91 -5.35 -9.18
CA GLN A 159 -9.65 -5.61 -10.42
C GLN A 159 -8.70 -5.78 -11.62
N VAL A 160 -7.67 -4.93 -11.76
CA VAL A 160 -6.65 -5.09 -12.81
C VAL A 160 -5.93 -6.43 -12.67
N CYS A 161 -5.50 -6.80 -11.47
CA CYS A 161 -4.86 -8.10 -11.23
C CYS A 161 -5.79 -9.27 -11.58
N THR A 162 -7.09 -9.15 -11.32
CA THR A 162 -8.09 -10.16 -11.71
C THR A 162 -8.20 -10.30 -13.23
N ILE A 163 -8.21 -9.19 -13.96
CA ILE A 163 -8.21 -9.22 -15.43
C ILE A 163 -6.93 -9.88 -15.95
N MET A 164 -5.77 -9.54 -15.39
CA MET A 164 -4.48 -10.16 -15.76
C MET A 164 -4.50 -11.67 -15.55
N SER A 165 -4.97 -12.16 -14.40
CA SER A 165 -5.09 -13.59 -14.14
C SER A 165 -6.04 -14.27 -15.14
N GLY A 166 -7.15 -13.62 -15.51
CA GLY A 166 -8.08 -14.11 -16.54
C GLY A 166 -7.43 -14.23 -17.93
N LEU A 167 -6.48 -13.36 -18.23
CA LEU A 167 -5.62 -13.42 -19.43
C LEU A 167 -4.46 -14.43 -19.31
N ARG A 168 -4.36 -15.17 -18.20
CA ARG A 168 -3.24 -16.06 -17.87
C ARG A 168 -1.89 -15.34 -17.78
N LEU A 169 -1.91 -14.08 -17.37
CA LEU A 169 -0.73 -13.29 -17.04
C LEU A 169 -0.51 -13.33 -15.53
N GLU A 170 0.75 -13.33 -15.09
CA GLU A 170 1.07 -13.23 -13.67
C GLU A 170 0.84 -11.79 -13.18
N PRO A 171 -0.09 -11.54 -12.25
CA PRO A 171 -0.26 -10.21 -11.66
C PRO A 171 0.93 -9.86 -10.75
N PRO A 172 1.30 -8.57 -10.61
CA PRO A 172 2.33 -8.20 -9.65
C PRO A 172 1.86 -8.45 -8.20
N ASP A 173 2.79 -8.88 -7.34
CA ASP A 173 2.55 -8.82 -5.89
C ASP A 173 2.60 -7.35 -5.42
N LEU A 174 1.43 -6.83 -5.02
CA LEU A 174 1.23 -5.46 -4.55
C LEU A 174 1.03 -5.41 -3.03
N SER A 175 1.32 -6.50 -2.32
CA SER A 175 1.13 -6.59 -0.87
C SER A 175 2.09 -5.70 -0.08
N GLY A 176 1.76 -5.49 1.20
CA GLY A 176 2.67 -4.83 2.13
C GLY A 176 3.98 -5.60 2.35
N TRP A 177 3.99 -6.92 2.14
CA TRP A 177 5.21 -7.75 2.23
C TRP A 177 6.15 -7.47 1.07
N ALA A 178 5.64 -7.51 -0.17
CA ALA A 178 6.42 -7.17 -1.35
C ALA A 178 6.92 -5.71 -1.32
N TRP A 179 6.13 -4.79 -0.77
CA TRP A 179 6.61 -3.44 -0.51
C TRP A 179 7.72 -3.40 0.53
N ALA A 180 7.60 -4.14 1.63
CA ALA A 180 8.62 -4.19 2.68
C ALA A 180 9.95 -4.78 2.19
N GLU A 181 9.91 -5.76 1.28
CA GLU A 181 11.10 -6.26 0.57
C GLU A 181 11.71 -5.17 -0.32
N ALA A 182 10.89 -4.49 -1.12
CA ALA A 182 11.35 -3.41 -2.01
C ALA A 182 11.94 -2.21 -1.24
N ASP A 183 11.42 -1.91 -0.05
CA ASP A 183 11.92 -0.85 0.85
C ASP A 183 13.12 -1.33 1.71
N GLY A 184 13.57 -2.58 1.56
CA GLY A 184 14.71 -3.14 2.29
C GLY A 184 14.46 -3.38 3.78
N ARG A 185 13.20 -3.49 4.20
CA ARG A 185 12.80 -3.76 5.60
C ARG A 185 12.85 -5.24 5.94
N ILE A 186 12.73 -6.11 4.94
CA ILE A 186 12.87 -7.57 5.05
C ILE A 186 13.73 -8.09 3.87
N PRO A 187 14.44 -9.22 4.04
CA PRO A 187 15.21 -9.84 2.95
C PRO A 187 14.31 -10.27 1.79
N PRO A 188 14.83 -10.32 0.55
CA PRO A 188 14.10 -10.91 -0.56
C PRO A 188 13.82 -12.40 -0.29
N GLY A 189 12.62 -12.86 -0.65
CA GLY A 189 12.19 -14.26 -0.56
C GLY A 189 12.87 -15.21 -1.54
#